data_AF-A0A0S7Z6D9-F1
#
_entry.id   AF-A0A0S7Z6D9-F1
#
_cell.length_a   1.000
_cell.length_b   1.000
_cell.length_c   1.000
_cell.angle_alpha   90.00
_cell.angle_beta   90.00
_cell.angle_gamma   90.00
#
_symmetry.space_group_name_H-M   'P 1'
#
loop_
_entity.id
_entity.type
_entity.pdbx_description
1 polymer ?
#
loop_
_entity_poly.entity_id
_entity_poly.type
_entity_poly.pdbx_seq_one_letter_code
_entity_poly.pdbx_strand_id
1 'polypeptide(L)'
;MLAPSKTAKVTVSGWTSIPTNVDDSDPDLDVKLARRPVAVPPLSYLERYRNEGTRTYSVHAAYTECRPEYQPTIGATEFDLPVWELPRDAMRVYRADPPAELEGRYLPDERVLFAVHPQVLRDDPEDPWLVRTSTLGRPLPPLRVSPGSSTRTLFTVGQRCPHALKVHFPFRVSRYGRRMRDEVVEQAVVVSGEVQAWCGGGDASFAFLREVIGVAHPRTESDGTRGENWGYLVRDLRPFPHATVERRLVPGFALYGRDRFDPALDPLIVELADPADPLGWTLDHVMLPVVRHWIRCYRELGFILEPHGQNVLLEIDEAGAVQRLVHRDLSV
;
A
#
# COMPACT_ATOMS: atom_id res chain seq x y z
N MET A 1 18.43 52.11 -32.80
CA MET A 1 17.03 52.61 -32.90
C MET A 1 16.19 51.46 -33.43
N LEU A 2 15.46 50.79 -32.54
CA LEU A 2 14.53 49.70 -32.86
C LEU A 2 13.17 50.09 -32.27
N ALA A 3 12.13 50.04 -33.10
CA ALA A 3 10.79 50.53 -32.82
C ALA A 3 10.06 49.68 -31.77
N PRO A 4 9.18 50.27 -30.94
CA PRO A 4 8.43 49.53 -29.94
C PRO A 4 7.21 48.81 -30.56
N SER A 5 7.03 47.55 -30.16
CA SER A 5 5.90 46.69 -30.45
C SER A 5 4.64 47.15 -29.70
N LYS A 6 3.50 47.16 -30.40
CA LYS A 6 2.19 47.58 -29.89
C LYS A 6 1.55 46.46 -29.05
N THR A 7 1.21 46.79 -27.81
CA THR A 7 0.40 45.95 -26.92
C THR A 7 -1.09 46.10 -27.29
N ALA A 8 -1.74 45.00 -27.65
CA ALA A 8 -3.20 44.98 -27.86
C ALA A 8 -3.90 44.77 -26.51
N LYS A 9 -4.75 45.72 -26.11
CA LYS A 9 -5.71 45.56 -25.01
C LYS A 9 -6.91 44.77 -25.53
N VAL A 10 -7.14 43.58 -24.98
CA VAL A 10 -8.40 42.84 -25.15
C VAL A 10 -9.31 43.20 -23.98
N THR A 11 -10.34 43.98 -24.25
CA THR A 11 -11.47 44.21 -23.33
C THR A 11 -12.53 43.14 -23.57
N VAL A 12 -12.80 42.30 -22.58
CA VAL A 12 -13.93 41.37 -22.57
C VAL A 12 -15.07 42.04 -21.77
N SER A 13 -16.07 42.55 -22.49
CA SER A 13 -17.33 43.03 -21.93
C SER A 13 -18.41 41.96 -22.11
N GLY A 14 -19.05 41.54 -21.02
CA GLY A 14 -20.28 40.73 -21.10
C GLY A 14 -20.39 39.65 -20.04
N TRP A 15 -20.70 40.03 -18.81
CA TRP A 15 -21.34 39.14 -17.84
C TRP A 15 -22.63 39.81 -17.39
N THR A 16 -23.73 39.44 -18.03
CA THR A 16 -25.09 39.76 -17.60
C THR A 16 -25.43 38.93 -16.36
N SER A 17 -25.94 39.62 -15.35
CA SER A 17 -26.44 39.12 -14.07
C SER A 17 -27.45 37.96 -14.23
N ILE A 18 -27.21 36.88 -13.47
CA ILE A 18 -28.19 35.81 -13.24
C ILE A 18 -29.20 36.31 -12.19
N PRO A 19 -30.53 36.21 -12.42
CA PRO A 19 -31.50 36.58 -11.41
C PRO A 19 -31.54 35.54 -10.29
N THR A 20 -31.30 35.97 -9.05
CA THR A 20 -31.57 35.20 -7.83
C THR A 20 -33.03 35.38 -7.46
N ASN A 21 -33.83 34.35 -7.73
CA ASN A 21 -35.09 34.08 -7.03
C ASN A 21 -35.24 32.57 -6.99
N VAL A 22 -34.79 31.97 -5.89
CA VAL A 22 -35.19 30.62 -5.48
C VAL A 22 -35.94 30.80 -4.19
N ASP A 23 -37.21 30.41 -4.24
CA ASP A 23 -38.15 30.40 -3.14
C ASP A 23 -37.71 29.30 -2.16
N ASP A 24 -37.46 29.71 -0.92
CA ASP A 24 -36.79 28.93 0.12
C ASP A 24 -37.86 28.41 1.08
N SER A 25 -38.67 27.44 0.64
CA SER A 25 -39.57 26.71 1.54
C SER A 25 -40.01 25.37 0.97
N ASP A 26 -39.18 24.34 1.17
CA ASP A 26 -39.69 22.98 1.38
C ASP A 26 -38.81 22.25 2.42
N PRO A 27 -39.16 22.31 3.72
CA PRO A 27 -38.46 21.60 4.76
C PRO A 27 -39.10 20.23 4.96
N ASP A 28 -39.10 19.37 3.94
CA ASP A 28 -39.62 18.02 4.10
C ASP A 28 -38.69 16.95 3.50
N LEU A 29 -38.14 16.17 4.45
CA LEU A 29 -37.81 14.75 4.31
C LEU A 29 -36.56 14.39 3.51
N ASP A 30 -35.40 14.89 3.94
CA ASP A 30 -34.13 14.16 3.76
C ASP A 30 -34.07 13.00 4.77
N VAL A 31 -35.03 12.08 4.68
CA VAL A 31 -34.90 10.76 5.30
C VAL A 31 -33.87 10.03 4.45
N LYS A 32 -32.59 10.24 4.77
CA LYS A 32 -31.49 9.42 4.26
C LYS A 32 -31.80 7.99 4.64
N LEU A 33 -32.39 7.25 3.69
CA LEU A 33 -32.65 5.83 3.80
C LEU A 33 -31.34 5.19 4.24
N ALA A 34 -31.33 4.64 5.45
CA ALA A 34 -30.16 4.00 5.99
C ALA A 34 -29.69 2.93 5.01
N ARG A 35 -28.51 3.12 4.42
CA ARG A 35 -27.93 2.14 3.50
C ARG A 35 -27.79 0.81 4.23
N ARG A 36 -28.12 -0.28 3.53
CA ARG A 36 -27.86 -1.61 4.06
C ARG A 36 -26.35 -1.78 4.27
N PRO A 37 -25.92 -2.45 5.36
CA PRO A 37 -24.51 -2.72 5.59
C PRO A 37 -23.89 -3.44 4.38
N VAL A 38 -22.77 -2.91 3.87
CA VAL A 38 -22.04 -3.51 2.75
C VAL A 38 -21.15 -4.65 3.29
N ALA A 39 -21.36 -5.87 2.80
CA ALA A 39 -20.59 -7.03 3.21
C ALA A 39 -19.21 -7.06 2.52
N VAL A 40 -18.32 -6.16 2.93
CA VAL A 40 -16.97 -6.07 2.33
C VAL A 40 -16.06 -7.19 2.85
N PRO A 41 -15.47 -8.02 1.96
CA PRO A 41 -14.52 -9.06 2.34
C PRO A 41 -13.26 -8.52 3.06
N PRO A 42 -12.52 -9.37 3.78
CA PRO A 42 -11.25 -8.98 4.39
C PRO A 42 -10.23 -8.47 3.37
N LEU A 43 -9.32 -7.58 3.79
CA LEU A 43 -8.28 -6.99 2.92
C LEU A 43 -7.49 -8.05 2.15
N SER A 44 -7.08 -9.15 2.81
CA SER A 44 -6.34 -10.24 2.18
C SER A 44 -7.12 -10.93 1.05
N TYR A 45 -8.45 -11.00 1.15
CA TYR A 45 -9.30 -11.51 0.08
C TYR A 45 -9.34 -10.53 -1.10
N LEU A 46 -9.62 -9.25 -0.81
CA LEU A 46 -9.69 -8.19 -1.82
C LEU A 46 -8.39 -8.11 -2.63
N GLU A 47 -7.25 -8.20 -1.95
CA GLU A 47 -5.92 -8.19 -2.56
C GLU A 47 -5.69 -9.27 -3.60
N ARG A 48 -6.26 -10.44 -3.34
CA ARG A 48 -5.99 -11.65 -4.09
C ARG A 48 -6.99 -11.87 -5.21
N TYR A 49 -8.25 -11.57 -4.94
CA TYR A 49 -9.35 -12.07 -5.74
C TYR A 49 -10.23 -10.97 -6.35
N ARG A 50 -10.11 -9.71 -5.89
CA ARG A 50 -10.82 -8.55 -6.46
C ARG A 50 -9.90 -7.68 -7.31
N ASN A 51 -9.13 -8.29 -8.19
CA ASN A 51 -8.17 -7.58 -9.02
C ASN A 51 -8.22 -7.99 -10.50
N GLU A 52 -9.19 -8.80 -10.91
CA GLU A 52 -9.30 -9.22 -12.30
C GLU A 52 -9.68 -8.04 -13.21
N GLY A 53 -9.01 -7.94 -14.36
CA GLY A 53 -9.20 -6.82 -15.30
C GLY A 53 -8.48 -5.52 -14.90
N THR A 54 -7.81 -5.47 -13.74
CA THR A 54 -7.11 -4.25 -13.28
C THR A 54 -5.69 -4.11 -13.83
N ARG A 55 -5.14 -5.19 -14.41
CA ARG A 55 -3.76 -5.28 -14.91
C ARG A 55 -3.71 -5.15 -16.44
N THR A 56 -4.18 -4.02 -16.96
CA THR A 56 -4.27 -3.76 -18.42
C THR A 56 -3.20 -2.79 -18.94
N TYR A 57 -2.32 -2.30 -18.08
CA TYR A 57 -1.33 -1.26 -18.40
C TYR A 57 -0.19 -1.71 -19.33
N SER A 58 0.01 -3.01 -19.56
CA SER A 58 0.99 -3.52 -20.51
C SER A 58 0.73 -4.98 -20.90
N VAL A 59 1.28 -5.41 -22.04
CA VAL A 59 1.27 -6.83 -22.45
C VAL A 59 1.98 -7.76 -21.47
N HIS A 60 2.88 -7.22 -20.64
CA HIS A 60 3.59 -7.97 -19.61
C HIS A 60 2.87 -7.90 -18.25
N ALA A 61 1.70 -7.28 -18.12
CA ALA A 61 1.05 -7.08 -16.82
C ALA A 61 0.61 -8.39 -16.13
N ALA A 62 0.32 -9.43 -16.93
CA ALA A 62 -0.01 -10.76 -16.44
C ALA A 62 1.22 -11.69 -16.25
N TYR A 63 2.40 -11.29 -16.74
CA TYR A 63 3.60 -12.12 -16.63
C TYR A 63 4.08 -12.21 -15.18
N THR A 64 4.49 -13.41 -14.76
CA THR A 64 5.08 -13.64 -13.45
C THR A 64 6.02 -14.84 -13.48
N GLU A 65 7.20 -14.68 -12.89
CA GLU A 65 8.15 -15.76 -12.60
C GLU A 65 7.86 -16.39 -11.22
N CYS A 66 6.83 -15.91 -10.51
CA CYS A 66 6.36 -16.55 -9.28
C CYS A 66 5.85 -17.96 -9.56
N ARG A 67 6.33 -18.93 -8.78
CA ARG A 67 5.84 -20.31 -8.85
C ARG A 67 4.34 -20.36 -8.54
N PRO A 68 3.55 -21.20 -9.23
CA PRO A 68 2.10 -21.25 -9.08
C PRO A 68 1.61 -21.37 -7.64
N GLU A 69 2.29 -22.17 -6.80
CA GLU A 69 1.91 -22.40 -5.40
C GLU A 69 1.95 -21.13 -4.52
N TYR A 70 2.73 -20.11 -4.91
CA TYR A 70 2.85 -18.83 -4.21
C TYR A 70 2.14 -17.68 -4.92
N GLN A 71 1.54 -17.92 -6.08
CA GLN A 71 0.84 -16.87 -6.81
C GLN A 71 -0.43 -16.44 -6.04
N PRO A 72 -0.70 -15.13 -5.90
CA PRO A 72 -1.82 -14.64 -5.12
C PRO A 72 -3.18 -15.19 -5.57
N THR A 73 -3.39 -15.36 -6.88
CA THR A 73 -4.69 -15.68 -7.51
C THR A 73 -4.96 -17.18 -7.66
N ILE A 74 -3.91 -18.01 -7.79
CA ILE A 74 -4.04 -19.45 -8.10
C ILE A 74 -3.35 -20.37 -7.09
N GLY A 75 -2.43 -19.83 -6.28
CA GLY A 75 -1.67 -20.58 -5.30
C GLY A 75 -2.47 -20.86 -4.03
N ALA A 76 -1.77 -21.41 -3.03
CA ALA A 76 -2.37 -21.69 -1.73
C ALA A 76 -2.97 -20.42 -1.10
N THR A 77 -4.03 -20.56 -0.31
CA THR A 77 -4.61 -19.40 0.37
C THR A 77 -3.63 -18.77 1.36
N GLU A 78 -2.80 -19.64 1.93
CA GLU A 78 -1.78 -19.32 2.87
C GLU A 78 -0.64 -20.33 2.70
N PHE A 79 0.56 -19.93 3.09
CA PHE A 79 1.72 -20.80 3.13
C PHE A 79 2.64 -20.43 4.30
N ASP A 80 3.61 -21.29 4.54
CA ASP A 80 4.58 -21.13 5.61
C ASP A 80 5.76 -20.31 5.08
N LEU A 81 6.06 -19.20 5.75
CA LEU A 81 7.16 -18.29 5.46
C LEU A 81 8.34 -18.61 6.39
N PRO A 82 9.45 -19.12 5.86
CA PRO A 82 10.66 -19.39 6.62
C PRO A 82 11.22 -18.15 7.28
N VAL A 83 11.64 -18.32 8.53
CA VAL A 83 12.18 -17.26 9.39
C VAL A 83 13.41 -17.76 10.13
N TRP A 84 14.40 -16.88 10.26
CA TRP A 84 15.61 -17.10 11.03
C TRP A 84 15.70 -16.04 12.12
N GLU A 85 16.33 -16.42 13.23
CA GLU A 85 16.82 -15.51 14.25
C GLU A 85 18.31 -15.26 14.01
N LEU A 86 18.70 -14.01 13.81
CA LEU A 86 20.10 -13.62 13.62
C LEU A 86 20.60 -12.73 14.76
N PRO A 87 21.91 -12.70 15.03
CA PRO A 87 22.54 -11.64 15.83
C PRO A 87 22.20 -10.26 15.27
N ARG A 88 21.79 -9.33 16.12
CA ARG A 88 21.42 -7.97 15.69
C ARG A 88 22.62 -7.21 15.12
N ASP A 89 23.78 -7.36 15.72
CA ASP A 89 25.04 -6.74 15.30
C ASP A 89 25.52 -7.22 13.91
N ALA A 90 25.01 -8.35 13.43
CA ALA A 90 25.28 -8.86 12.10
C ALA A 90 24.38 -8.26 11.00
N MET A 91 23.38 -7.44 11.36
CA MET A 91 22.32 -6.95 10.47
C MET A 91 22.20 -5.41 10.52
N ARG A 92 21.75 -4.81 9.43
CA ARG A 92 21.26 -3.42 9.42
C ARG A 92 19.81 -3.41 9.84
N VAL A 93 19.46 -2.53 10.78
CA VAL A 93 18.11 -2.39 11.31
C VAL A 93 17.69 -0.92 11.22
N TYR A 94 16.59 -0.68 10.51
CA TYR A 94 15.94 0.62 10.39
C TYR A 94 14.62 0.61 11.17
N ARG A 95 14.28 1.72 11.82
CA ARG A 95 13.06 1.86 12.63
C ARG A 95 12.37 3.19 12.37
N ALA A 96 11.04 3.18 12.38
CA ALA A 96 10.20 4.37 12.36
C ALA A 96 9.04 4.19 13.35
N ASP A 97 9.34 4.43 14.63
CA ASP A 97 8.38 4.32 15.75
C ASP A 97 7.50 3.05 15.70
N PRO A 98 8.13 1.86 15.70
CA PRO A 98 7.38 0.62 15.64
C PRO A 98 6.51 0.44 16.89
N PRO A 99 5.27 -0.05 16.73
CA PRO A 99 4.48 -0.52 17.86
C PRO A 99 5.27 -1.55 18.68
N ALA A 100 5.23 -1.44 20.01
CA ALA A 100 6.00 -2.30 20.92
C ALA A 100 5.81 -3.80 20.66
N GLU A 101 4.61 -4.22 20.24
CA GLU A 101 4.29 -5.60 19.88
C GLU A 101 5.07 -6.08 18.64
N LEU A 102 5.22 -5.21 17.63
CA LEU A 102 6.00 -5.51 16.43
C LEU A 102 7.50 -5.42 16.72
N GLU A 103 7.93 -4.43 17.48
CA GLU A 103 9.33 -4.30 17.90
C GLU A 103 9.77 -5.50 18.73
N GLY A 104 9.04 -5.85 19.80
CA GLY A 104 9.37 -7.00 20.64
C GLY A 104 9.35 -8.33 19.88
N ARG A 105 8.54 -8.45 18.82
CA ARG A 105 8.52 -9.64 17.98
C ARG A 105 9.70 -9.72 17.02
N TYR A 106 9.96 -8.66 16.27
CA TYR A 106 10.92 -8.68 15.16
C TYR A 106 12.33 -8.28 15.57
N LEU A 107 12.44 -7.54 16.67
CA LEU A 107 13.66 -7.00 17.25
C LEU A 107 13.78 -7.38 18.75
N PRO A 108 13.72 -8.67 19.12
CA PRO A 108 13.89 -9.08 20.52
C PRO A 108 15.36 -8.92 20.95
N ASP A 109 15.63 -8.14 22.00
CA ASP A 109 16.94 -7.98 22.65
C ASP A 109 18.10 -7.78 21.64
N GLU A 110 19.12 -8.64 21.68
CA GLU A 110 20.29 -8.65 20.80
C GLU A 110 20.08 -9.49 19.52
N ARG A 111 18.83 -9.78 19.17
CA ARG A 111 18.44 -10.57 18.01
C ARG A 111 17.54 -9.79 17.06
N VAL A 112 17.40 -10.35 15.87
CA VAL A 112 16.45 -9.91 14.84
C VAL A 112 15.87 -11.12 14.12
N LEU A 113 14.58 -11.06 13.82
CA LEU A 113 13.93 -12.03 12.96
C LEU A 113 14.13 -11.63 11.50
N PHE A 114 14.39 -12.59 10.64
CA PHE A 114 14.60 -12.36 9.22
C PHE A 114 13.80 -13.36 8.39
N ALA A 115 12.89 -12.85 7.57
CA ALA A 115 11.97 -13.66 6.78
C ALA A 115 12.43 -13.74 5.32
N VAL A 116 12.41 -14.94 4.76
CA VAL A 116 12.82 -15.20 3.36
C VAL A 116 11.69 -15.87 2.61
N HIS A 117 11.35 -15.33 1.44
CA HIS A 117 10.31 -15.93 0.61
C HIS A 117 10.68 -17.38 0.24
N PRO A 118 9.77 -18.37 0.39
CA PRO A 118 10.11 -19.79 0.15
C PRO A 118 10.65 -20.07 -1.26
N GLN A 119 10.20 -19.32 -2.26
CA GLN A 119 10.70 -19.45 -3.63
C GLN A 119 12.19 -19.08 -3.76
N VAL A 120 12.68 -18.09 -3.01
CA VAL A 120 14.11 -17.72 -3.03
C VAL A 120 14.95 -18.89 -2.56
N LEU A 121 14.53 -19.56 -1.49
CA LEU A 121 15.22 -20.75 -0.96
C LEU A 121 15.31 -21.90 -1.97
N ARG A 122 14.29 -22.04 -2.82
CA ARG A 122 14.18 -23.15 -3.78
C ARG A 122 14.91 -22.87 -5.08
N ASP A 123 14.74 -21.66 -5.59
CA ASP A 123 15.15 -21.32 -6.95
C ASP A 123 16.49 -20.59 -6.98
N ASP A 124 16.97 -20.08 -5.84
CA ASP A 124 18.27 -19.39 -5.70
C ASP A 124 19.00 -19.77 -4.39
N PRO A 125 19.28 -21.08 -4.16
CA PRO A 125 19.88 -21.55 -2.91
C PRO A 125 21.32 -21.07 -2.67
N GLU A 126 22.01 -20.69 -3.75
CA GLU A 126 23.39 -20.20 -3.73
C GLU A 126 23.49 -18.68 -3.57
N ASP A 127 22.35 -17.97 -3.36
CA ASP A 127 22.38 -16.54 -3.06
C ASP A 127 23.28 -16.29 -1.83
N PRO A 128 24.32 -15.42 -1.93
CA PRO A 128 25.30 -15.23 -0.86
C PRO A 128 24.68 -14.79 0.48
N TRP A 129 23.59 -14.02 0.43
CA TRP A 129 22.90 -13.52 1.61
C TRP A 129 21.99 -14.59 2.23
N LEU A 130 21.46 -15.50 1.41
CA LEU A 130 20.79 -16.69 1.91
C LEU A 130 21.76 -17.66 2.59
N VAL A 131 22.93 -17.89 2.00
CA VAL A 131 24.01 -18.70 2.61
C VAL A 131 24.43 -18.07 3.94
N ARG A 132 24.65 -16.75 3.97
CA ARG A 132 24.94 -16.00 5.19
C ARG A 132 23.82 -16.11 6.23
N THR A 133 22.56 -16.00 5.81
CA THR A 133 21.39 -16.15 6.70
C THR A 133 21.39 -17.52 7.36
N SER A 134 21.64 -18.57 6.58
CA SER A 134 21.67 -19.95 7.08
C SER A 134 22.89 -20.23 7.96
N THR A 135 24.02 -19.55 7.71
CA THR A 135 25.27 -19.72 8.47
C THR A 135 25.21 -19.01 9.83
N LEU A 136 24.69 -17.77 9.85
CA LEU A 136 24.64 -16.95 11.06
C LEU A 136 23.37 -17.15 11.88
N GLY A 137 22.28 -17.55 11.21
CA GLY A 137 20.95 -17.57 11.79
C GLY A 137 20.54 -18.94 12.30
N ARG A 138 19.72 -18.95 13.35
CA ARG A 138 19.01 -20.12 13.83
C ARG A 138 17.62 -20.18 13.18
N PRO A 139 17.24 -21.26 12.47
CA PRO A 139 15.89 -21.36 11.92
C PRO A 139 14.85 -21.40 13.05
N LEU A 140 13.73 -20.70 12.84
CA LEU A 140 12.58 -20.66 13.74
C LEU A 140 11.37 -21.37 13.08
N PRO A 141 10.33 -21.71 13.86
CA PRO A 141 9.05 -22.12 13.29
C PRO A 141 8.55 -21.09 12.28
N PRO A 142 8.06 -21.51 11.10
CA PRO A 142 7.68 -20.59 10.05
C PRO A 142 6.48 -19.72 10.44
N LEU A 143 6.35 -18.56 9.80
CA LEU A 143 5.19 -17.69 9.94
C LEU A 143 4.12 -18.09 8.92
N ARG A 144 2.88 -18.27 9.37
CA ARG A 144 1.75 -18.46 8.45
C ARG A 144 1.40 -17.14 7.79
N VAL A 145 1.38 -17.10 6.46
CA VAL A 145 1.12 -15.87 5.69
C VAL A 145 0.20 -16.10 4.50
N SER A 146 -0.51 -15.05 4.09
CA SER A 146 -1.28 -14.99 2.84
C SER A 146 -0.65 -14.00 1.85
N PRO A 147 -0.46 -14.37 0.57
CA PRO A 147 0.17 -13.49 -0.41
C PRO A 147 -0.77 -12.36 -0.85
N GLY A 148 -0.27 -11.12 -0.86
CA GLY A 148 -0.97 -9.97 -1.46
C GLY A 148 -0.76 -9.83 -2.96
N SER A 149 -1.42 -8.85 -3.59
CA SER A 149 -1.39 -8.64 -5.05
C SER A 149 0.02 -8.48 -5.64
N SER A 150 0.98 -8.00 -4.84
CA SER A 150 2.39 -7.82 -5.23
C SER A 150 3.25 -9.09 -5.18
N THR A 151 2.68 -10.23 -4.76
CA THR A 151 3.37 -11.50 -4.46
C THR A 151 4.31 -11.43 -3.26
N ARG A 152 5.16 -10.41 -3.17
CA ARG A 152 6.18 -10.27 -2.11
C ARG A 152 5.70 -9.60 -0.82
N THR A 153 4.50 -9.03 -0.81
CA THR A 153 3.87 -8.53 0.41
C THR A 153 2.97 -9.62 0.97
N LEU A 154 3.26 -10.06 2.18
CA LEU A 154 2.72 -11.26 2.79
C LEU A 154 1.99 -10.87 4.08
N PHE A 155 0.67 -11.03 4.12
CA PHE A 155 -0.17 -10.75 5.27
C PHE A 155 0.01 -11.83 6.32
N THR A 156 0.38 -11.49 7.56
CA THR A 156 0.54 -12.50 8.61
C THR A 156 -0.81 -12.97 9.13
N VAL A 157 -0.98 -14.29 9.28
CA VAL A 157 -2.23 -14.92 9.70
C VAL A 157 -2.19 -15.24 11.20
N GLY A 158 -3.31 -15.01 11.90
CA GLY A 158 -3.49 -15.37 13.31
C GLY A 158 -2.62 -14.57 14.29
N GLN A 159 -2.12 -13.40 13.89
CA GLN A 159 -1.29 -12.54 14.74
C GLN A 159 -2.15 -11.50 15.46
N ARG A 160 -1.76 -11.16 16.71
CA ARG A 160 -2.45 -10.15 17.53
C ARG A 160 -2.39 -8.76 16.91
N CYS A 161 -1.20 -8.34 16.48
CA CYS A 161 -1.02 -7.08 15.76
C CYS A 161 -1.12 -7.37 14.26
N PRO A 162 -2.08 -6.78 13.52
CA PRO A 162 -2.18 -6.97 12.08
C PRO A 162 -1.02 -6.27 11.38
N HIS A 163 -0.22 -7.04 10.63
CA HIS A 163 0.92 -6.53 9.89
C HIS A 163 1.16 -7.36 8.62
N ALA A 164 1.98 -6.82 7.72
CA ALA A 164 2.46 -7.53 6.54
C ALA A 164 3.99 -7.51 6.48
N LEU A 165 4.54 -8.52 5.83
CA LEU A 165 5.97 -8.64 5.54
C LEU A 165 6.21 -8.42 4.06
N LYS A 166 7.04 -7.44 3.70
CA LYS A 166 7.44 -7.20 2.31
C LYS A 166 8.86 -7.72 2.11
N VAL A 167 8.96 -8.93 1.56
CA VAL A 167 10.19 -9.72 1.52
C VAL A 167 10.95 -9.55 0.20
N HIS A 168 12.24 -9.89 0.21
CA HIS A 168 13.03 -10.00 -1.01
C HIS A 168 12.44 -11.05 -1.96
N PHE A 169 12.26 -10.66 -3.23
CA PHE A 169 11.71 -11.53 -4.28
C PHE A 169 12.34 -11.16 -5.63
N PRO A 170 13.51 -11.72 -5.97
CA PRO A 170 14.31 -11.29 -7.13
C PRO A 170 13.74 -11.72 -8.48
N PHE A 171 12.54 -12.31 -8.50
CA PHE A 171 11.82 -12.75 -9.69
C PHE A 171 10.99 -11.62 -10.29
N ARG A 172 10.71 -11.71 -11.59
CA ARG A 172 9.90 -10.74 -12.31
C ARG A 172 8.42 -10.93 -11.98
N VAL A 173 7.78 -9.82 -11.62
CA VAL A 173 6.32 -9.69 -11.54
C VAL A 173 5.92 -8.52 -12.42
N SER A 174 5.18 -8.82 -13.47
CA SER A 174 5.09 -8.01 -14.67
C SER A 174 6.49 -7.75 -15.29
N ARG A 175 6.82 -6.50 -15.61
CA ARG A 175 8.11 -6.11 -16.21
C ARG A 175 9.23 -5.83 -15.21
N TYR A 176 8.97 -5.96 -13.91
CA TYR A 176 9.88 -5.50 -12.86
C TYR A 176 10.39 -6.66 -12.00
N GLY A 177 11.71 -6.71 -11.78
CA GLY A 177 12.30 -7.53 -10.71
C GLY A 177 11.97 -6.93 -9.35
N ARG A 178 11.52 -7.76 -8.39
CA ARG A 178 10.99 -7.29 -7.10
C ARG A 178 12.00 -7.44 -5.95
N ARG A 179 13.21 -6.95 -6.18
CA ARG A 179 14.28 -6.92 -5.16
C ARG A 179 13.94 -5.95 -4.02
N MET A 180 14.32 -6.33 -2.81
CA MET A 180 14.30 -5.51 -1.60
C MET A 180 15.73 -5.17 -1.21
N ARG A 181 16.35 -4.26 -1.96
CA ARG A 181 17.72 -3.79 -1.66
C ARG A 181 17.74 -3.02 -0.35
N ASP A 182 18.89 -2.98 0.30
CA ASP A 182 19.07 -2.26 1.56
C ASP A 182 18.64 -0.79 1.48
N GLU A 183 18.98 -0.07 0.41
CA GLU A 183 18.59 1.34 0.25
C GLU A 183 17.06 1.48 0.10
N VAL A 184 16.40 0.50 -0.53
CA VAL A 184 14.94 0.47 -0.65
C VAL A 184 14.30 0.20 0.71
N VAL A 185 14.92 -0.66 1.53
CA VAL A 185 14.46 -0.95 2.90
C VAL A 185 14.65 0.27 3.79
N GLU A 186 15.81 0.92 3.73
CA GLU A 186 16.12 2.14 4.48
C GLU A 186 15.13 3.26 4.11
N GLN A 187 15.01 3.58 2.82
CA GLN A 187 14.17 4.66 2.33
C GLN A 187 12.70 4.47 2.73
N ALA A 188 12.18 3.23 2.65
CA ALA A 188 10.83 2.87 3.10
C ALA A 188 10.54 3.27 4.55
N VAL A 189 11.47 2.94 5.45
CA VAL A 189 11.32 3.22 6.87
C VAL A 189 11.50 4.71 7.15
N VAL A 190 12.52 5.34 6.54
CA VAL A 190 12.78 6.78 6.69
C VAL A 190 11.58 7.61 6.24
N VAL A 191 11.06 7.35 5.03
CA VAL A 191 9.89 8.07 4.49
C VAL A 191 8.66 7.83 5.37
N SER A 192 8.46 6.62 5.90
CA SER A 192 7.37 6.36 6.85
C SER A 192 7.48 7.22 8.12
N GLY A 193 8.70 7.41 8.63
CA GLY A 193 8.97 8.31 9.76
C GLY A 193 8.71 9.78 9.44
N GLU A 194 9.11 10.25 8.26
CA GLU A 194 8.87 11.64 7.81
C GLU A 194 7.38 11.92 7.63
N VAL A 195 6.63 11.03 6.96
CA VAL A 195 5.17 11.18 6.80
C VAL A 195 4.46 11.09 8.15
N GLN A 196 4.95 10.27 9.07
CA GLN A 196 4.41 10.20 10.44
C GLN A 196 4.60 11.53 11.18
N ALA A 197 5.81 12.10 11.13
CA ALA A 197 6.10 13.39 11.76
C ALA A 197 5.28 14.53 11.14
N TRP A 198 5.06 14.48 9.82
CA TRP A 198 4.19 15.40 9.10
C TRP A 198 2.70 15.24 9.43
N CYS A 199 2.28 14.04 9.85
CA CYS A 199 0.93 13.72 10.32
C CYS A 199 -0.18 14.12 9.31
N GLY A 200 0.05 13.87 8.02
CA GLY A 200 -0.92 14.23 6.97
C GLY A 200 -1.10 15.74 6.79
N GLY A 201 -0.24 16.56 7.38
CA GLY A 201 -0.41 18.01 7.50
C GLY A 201 -1.76 18.39 8.13
N GLY A 202 -2.32 17.54 8.98
CA GLY A 202 -3.64 17.73 9.59
C GLY A 202 -4.83 17.47 8.66
N ASP A 203 -4.65 16.83 7.49
CA ASP A 203 -5.78 16.37 6.68
C ASP A 203 -6.48 15.16 7.33
N ALA A 204 -7.74 15.31 7.71
CA ALA A 204 -8.51 14.18 8.22
C ALA A 204 -8.79 13.12 7.15
N SER A 205 -8.75 13.48 5.85
CA SER A 205 -8.94 12.52 4.75
C SER A 205 -7.67 11.74 4.38
N PHE A 206 -6.55 12.01 5.06
CA PHE A 206 -5.28 11.35 4.83
C PHE A 206 -4.95 10.33 5.93
N ALA A 207 -4.51 9.16 5.52
CA ALA A 207 -3.82 8.21 6.37
C ALA A 207 -2.85 7.37 5.53
N PHE A 208 -2.04 6.54 6.20
CA PHE A 208 -1.12 5.64 5.53
C PHE A 208 -0.78 4.42 6.37
N LEU A 209 -0.27 3.37 5.71
CA LEU A 209 0.29 2.18 6.34
C LEU A 209 1.81 2.35 6.47
N ARG A 210 2.28 2.39 7.71
CA ARG A 210 3.68 2.64 8.05
C ARG A 210 4.55 1.42 7.78
N GLU A 211 5.70 1.61 7.14
CA GLU A 211 6.79 0.64 7.11
C GLU A 211 7.67 0.92 8.32
N VAL A 212 7.45 0.17 9.41
CA VAL A 212 7.92 0.53 10.75
C VAL A 212 9.26 -0.09 11.14
N ILE A 213 9.61 -1.22 10.52
CA ILE A 213 10.87 -1.94 10.73
C ILE A 213 11.41 -2.37 9.38
N GLY A 214 12.70 -2.16 9.17
CA GLY A 214 13.46 -2.69 8.05
C GLY A 214 14.67 -3.46 8.54
N VAL A 215 14.93 -4.62 7.94
CA VAL A 215 16.11 -5.43 8.26
C VAL A 215 16.78 -5.84 6.97
N ALA A 216 18.08 -5.61 6.86
CA ALA A 216 18.88 -5.97 5.69
C ALA A 216 20.24 -6.50 6.10
N HIS A 217 20.84 -7.35 5.26
CA HIS A 217 22.24 -7.71 5.43
C HIS A 217 23.14 -6.49 5.20
N PRO A 218 24.23 -6.28 5.94
CA PRO A 218 25.20 -5.24 5.61
C PRO A 218 25.98 -5.63 4.35
N ARG A 219 26.31 -4.65 3.49
CA ARG A 219 27.23 -4.83 2.37
C ARG A 219 28.55 -5.45 2.82
N THR A 220 29.13 -6.34 2.01
CA THR A 220 30.49 -6.86 2.22
C THR A 220 31.45 -6.32 1.17
N GLU A 221 32.73 -6.25 1.52
CA GLU A 221 33.77 -5.68 0.63
C GLU A 221 33.98 -6.52 -0.64
N SER A 222 33.54 -7.77 -0.67
CA SER A 222 33.64 -8.71 -1.80
C SER A 222 32.53 -8.56 -2.86
N ASP A 223 31.58 -7.64 -2.69
CA ASP A 223 30.31 -7.64 -3.43
C ASP A 223 30.38 -7.15 -4.91
N GLY A 224 31.58 -7.03 -5.50
CA GLY A 224 31.76 -6.61 -6.90
C GLY A 224 31.23 -5.20 -7.21
N THR A 225 31.13 -4.84 -8.49
CA THR A 225 30.85 -3.45 -8.94
C THR A 225 29.41 -2.96 -8.68
N ARG A 226 28.49 -3.81 -8.19
CA ARG A 226 27.11 -3.41 -7.87
C ARG A 226 26.63 -3.74 -6.46
N GLY A 227 27.38 -4.52 -5.70
CA GLY A 227 27.07 -5.03 -4.37
C GLY A 227 25.66 -4.84 -3.82
N GLU A 228 24.73 -5.64 -4.35
CA GLU A 228 23.34 -5.62 -3.94
C GLU A 228 23.13 -6.57 -2.74
N ASN A 229 23.15 -6.00 -1.54
CA ASN A 229 22.60 -6.60 -0.34
C ASN A 229 21.07 -6.47 -0.32
N TRP A 230 20.39 -7.38 0.40
CA TRP A 230 18.93 -7.35 0.48
C TRP A 230 18.38 -7.63 1.88
N GLY A 231 17.10 -7.29 2.03
CA GLY A 231 16.39 -7.36 3.28
C GLY A 231 14.88 -7.55 3.12
N TYR A 232 14.14 -7.19 4.16
CA TYR A 232 12.67 -7.15 4.17
C TYR A 232 12.15 -6.02 5.07
N LEU A 233 10.86 -5.72 4.93
CA LEU A 233 10.16 -4.73 5.73
C LEU A 233 8.99 -5.35 6.52
N VAL A 234 8.72 -4.79 7.68
CA VAL A 234 7.49 -4.98 8.46
C VAL A 234 6.61 -3.76 8.27
N ARG A 235 5.40 -3.96 7.75
CA ARG A 235 4.38 -2.94 7.56
C ARG A 235 3.27 -3.09 8.60
N ASP A 236 3.02 -2.05 9.39
CA ASP A 236 1.85 -1.98 10.26
C ASP A 236 0.60 -1.81 9.40
N LEU A 237 -0.39 -2.71 9.52
CA LEU A 237 -1.62 -2.65 8.74
C LEU A 237 -2.69 -1.79 9.40
N ARG A 238 -2.42 -1.21 10.57
CA ARG A 238 -3.29 -0.19 11.18
C ARG A 238 -2.96 1.16 10.55
N PRO A 239 -3.92 1.80 9.87
CA PRO A 239 -3.72 3.13 9.32
C PRO A 239 -3.27 4.13 10.39
N PHE A 240 -2.33 4.98 10.01
CA PHE A 240 -1.87 6.11 10.81
C PHE A 240 -2.32 7.43 10.14
N PRO A 241 -2.84 8.41 10.88
CA PRO A 241 -3.15 8.38 12.32
C PRO A 241 -4.20 7.32 12.67
N HIS A 242 -4.15 6.75 13.87
CA HIS A 242 -5.07 5.68 14.26
C HIS A 242 -6.51 6.20 14.42
N ALA A 243 -7.48 5.44 13.91
CA ALA A 243 -8.89 5.69 14.20
C ALA A 243 -9.26 5.12 15.58
N THR A 244 -10.24 5.72 16.24
CA THR A 244 -10.78 5.23 17.52
C THR A 244 -11.73 4.05 17.36
N VAL A 245 -12.26 3.88 16.15
CA VAL A 245 -13.18 2.79 15.78
C VAL A 245 -12.53 1.89 14.75
N GLU A 246 -12.86 0.61 14.79
CA GLU A 246 -12.42 -0.34 13.78
C GLU A 246 -13.01 0.03 12.42
N ARG A 247 -12.19 -0.05 11.37
CA ARG A 247 -12.56 0.29 10.00
C ARG A 247 -11.97 -0.75 9.06
N ARG A 248 -12.61 -0.95 7.91
CA ARG A 248 -12.16 -1.90 6.89
C ARG A 248 -11.34 -1.18 5.82
N LEU A 249 -10.39 -1.90 5.24
CA LEU A 249 -9.54 -1.40 4.16
C LEU A 249 -9.92 -2.05 2.84
N VAL A 250 -10.15 -1.21 1.82
CA VAL A 250 -10.47 -1.61 0.45
C VAL A 250 -9.38 -1.11 -0.50
N PRO A 251 -8.60 -1.97 -1.16
CA PRO A 251 -7.65 -1.54 -2.18
C PRO A 251 -8.36 -0.79 -3.30
N GLY A 252 -7.77 0.29 -3.81
CA GLY A 252 -8.38 1.12 -4.86
C GLY A 252 -8.66 0.32 -6.15
N PHE A 253 -7.83 -0.67 -6.48
CA PHE A 253 -8.10 -1.56 -7.62
C PHE A 253 -9.34 -2.45 -7.41
N ALA A 254 -9.72 -2.74 -6.16
CA ALA A 254 -10.87 -3.59 -5.86
C ALA A 254 -12.21 -2.89 -6.10
N LEU A 255 -12.20 -1.56 -6.22
CA LEU A 255 -13.40 -0.78 -6.58
C LEU A 255 -13.92 -1.15 -7.98
N TYR A 256 -13.02 -1.41 -8.92
CA TYR A 256 -13.35 -1.69 -10.32
C TYR A 256 -12.87 -3.08 -10.80
N GLY A 257 -12.16 -3.81 -9.94
CA GLY A 257 -11.72 -5.18 -10.21
C GLY A 257 -12.87 -6.17 -10.08
N ARG A 258 -12.93 -7.14 -11.01
CA ARG A 258 -13.89 -8.25 -10.91
C ARG A 258 -13.44 -9.25 -9.86
N ASP A 259 -14.43 -9.91 -9.26
CA ASP A 259 -14.18 -11.07 -8.40
C ASP A 259 -13.77 -12.27 -9.25
N ARG A 260 -12.72 -12.96 -8.82
CA ARG A 260 -12.22 -14.16 -9.48
C ARG A 260 -13.16 -15.36 -9.36
N PHE A 261 -13.82 -15.52 -8.22
CA PHE A 261 -14.69 -16.64 -7.93
C PHE A 261 -16.15 -16.36 -8.26
N ASP A 262 -16.53 -15.09 -8.33
CA ASP A 262 -17.85 -14.66 -8.80
C ASP A 262 -17.76 -13.49 -9.81
N PRO A 263 -17.40 -13.76 -11.07
CA PRO A 263 -17.26 -12.71 -12.09
C PRO A 263 -18.56 -11.98 -12.44
N ALA A 264 -19.72 -12.49 -12.01
CA ALA A 264 -21.03 -11.87 -12.21
C ALA A 264 -21.36 -10.85 -11.11
N LEU A 265 -20.64 -10.87 -10.00
CA LEU A 265 -20.80 -9.91 -8.92
C LEU A 265 -20.36 -8.51 -9.39
N ASP A 266 -21.20 -7.53 -9.08
CA ASP A 266 -20.95 -6.14 -9.44
C ASP A 266 -19.62 -5.64 -8.83
N PRO A 267 -18.92 -4.73 -9.53
CA PRO A 267 -17.74 -4.07 -8.98
C PRO A 267 -18.09 -3.36 -7.66
N LEU A 268 -17.16 -3.40 -6.70
CA LEU A 268 -17.41 -2.88 -5.35
C LEU A 268 -17.75 -1.38 -5.33
N ILE A 269 -17.31 -0.62 -6.33
CA ILE A 269 -17.71 0.79 -6.48
C ILE A 269 -19.23 0.96 -6.62
N VAL A 270 -19.95 0.01 -7.23
CA VAL A 270 -21.40 0.07 -7.40
C VAL A 270 -22.10 -0.04 -6.05
N GLU A 271 -21.56 -0.84 -5.13
CA GLU A 271 -22.10 -1.01 -3.77
C GLU A 271 -21.76 0.17 -2.85
N LEU A 272 -20.58 0.76 -3.01
CA LEU A 272 -20.09 1.84 -2.15
C LEU A 272 -20.54 3.23 -2.61
N ALA A 273 -20.66 3.45 -3.91
CA ALA A 273 -21.01 4.75 -4.46
C ALA A 273 -22.43 5.18 -4.09
N ASP A 274 -22.68 6.48 -4.12
CA ASP A 274 -24.05 6.97 -4.07
C ASP A 274 -24.78 6.68 -5.38
N PRO A 275 -25.85 5.87 -5.38
CA PRO A 275 -26.60 5.63 -6.60
C PRO A 275 -27.28 6.90 -7.13
N ALA A 276 -27.55 7.90 -6.26
CA ALA A 276 -28.13 9.18 -6.68
C ALA A 276 -27.07 10.12 -7.29
N ASP A 277 -25.80 9.99 -6.88
CA ASP A 277 -24.69 10.79 -7.39
C ASP A 277 -23.36 10.02 -7.43
N PRO A 278 -23.22 9.06 -8.38
CA PRO A 278 -22.02 8.22 -8.44
C PRO A 278 -20.78 9.01 -8.87
N LEU A 279 -20.97 10.07 -9.67
CA LEU A 279 -19.88 10.93 -10.12
C LEU A 279 -19.36 11.79 -8.96
N GLY A 280 -20.23 12.51 -8.26
CA GLY A 280 -19.84 13.31 -7.10
C GLY A 280 -19.18 12.43 -6.04
N TRP A 281 -19.76 11.26 -5.74
CA TRP A 281 -19.14 10.31 -4.81
C TRP A 281 -17.71 9.92 -5.23
N THR A 282 -17.50 9.59 -6.51
CA THR A 282 -16.18 9.19 -7.02
C THR A 282 -15.18 10.34 -6.95
N LEU A 283 -15.61 11.56 -7.27
CA LEU A 283 -14.77 12.74 -7.20
C LEU A 283 -14.39 13.05 -5.74
N ASP A 284 -15.36 13.10 -4.85
CA ASP A 284 -15.19 13.59 -3.48
C ASP A 284 -14.51 12.57 -2.56
N HIS A 285 -14.73 11.28 -2.76
CA HIS A 285 -14.19 10.24 -1.89
C HIS A 285 -12.96 9.53 -2.46
N VAL A 286 -12.67 9.68 -3.76
CA VAL A 286 -11.53 9.00 -4.40
C VAL A 286 -10.60 9.98 -5.11
N MET A 287 -11.06 10.63 -6.18
CA MET A 287 -10.16 11.34 -7.10
C MET A 287 -9.60 12.63 -6.51
N LEU A 288 -10.45 13.50 -5.96
CA LEU A 288 -10.03 14.79 -5.41
C LEU A 288 -9.16 14.62 -4.15
N PRO A 289 -9.46 13.71 -3.20
CA PRO A 289 -8.54 13.42 -2.10
C PRO A 289 -7.18 12.91 -2.59
N VAL A 290 -7.13 12.01 -3.58
CA VAL A 290 -5.85 11.57 -4.18
C VAL A 290 -5.03 12.76 -4.68
N VAL A 291 -5.63 13.64 -5.49
CA VAL A 291 -4.95 14.83 -6.03
C VAL A 291 -4.51 15.78 -4.91
N ARG A 292 -5.37 16.02 -3.92
CA ARG A 292 -5.06 16.86 -2.76
C ARG A 292 -3.85 16.31 -2.00
N HIS A 293 -3.86 15.03 -1.63
CA HIS A 293 -2.77 14.39 -0.91
C HIS A 293 -1.47 14.44 -1.70
N TRP A 294 -1.53 14.21 -3.02
CA TRP A 294 -0.39 14.31 -3.93
C TRP A 294 0.23 15.71 -3.92
N ILE A 295 -0.57 16.76 -4.10
CA ILE A 295 -0.11 18.16 -4.10
C ILE A 295 0.52 18.51 -2.75
N ARG A 296 -0.10 18.08 -1.66
CA ARG A 296 0.38 18.38 -0.30
C ARG A 296 1.70 17.72 0.02
N CYS A 297 1.85 16.42 -0.26
CA CYS A 297 3.13 15.73 -0.07
C CYS A 297 4.24 16.40 -0.88
N TYR A 298 3.96 16.77 -2.14
CA TYR A 298 4.95 17.45 -2.98
C TYR A 298 5.36 18.81 -2.40
N ARG A 299 4.38 19.62 -1.97
CA ARG A 299 4.63 20.97 -1.45
C ARG A 299 5.29 20.99 -0.07
N GLU A 300 4.93 20.05 0.79
CA GLU A 300 5.30 20.07 2.20
C GLU A 300 6.49 19.14 2.50
N LEU A 301 6.65 18.05 1.75
CA LEU A 301 7.71 17.04 1.96
C LEU A 301 8.70 16.92 0.80
N GLY A 302 8.40 17.52 -0.36
CA GLY A 302 9.30 17.49 -1.52
C GLY A 302 9.30 16.17 -2.31
N PHE A 303 8.39 15.24 -2.00
CA PHE A 303 8.20 14.01 -2.77
C PHE A 303 6.73 13.75 -3.10
N ILE A 304 6.51 12.80 -3.99
CA ILE A 304 5.20 12.44 -4.53
C ILE A 304 4.83 11.02 -4.09
N LEU A 305 3.59 10.83 -3.66
CA LEU A 305 3.01 9.51 -3.48
C LEU A 305 2.59 8.93 -4.84
N GLU A 306 2.88 7.66 -5.11
CA GLU A 306 2.42 6.98 -6.32
C GLU A 306 0.93 6.59 -6.19
N PRO A 307 0.00 7.27 -6.88
CA PRO A 307 -1.42 7.19 -6.56
C PRO A 307 -2.16 6.13 -7.39
N HIS A 308 -1.58 4.94 -7.56
CA HIS A 308 -2.23 3.87 -8.31
C HIS A 308 -3.10 2.99 -7.41
N GLY A 309 -4.07 2.25 -7.98
CA GLY A 309 -5.06 1.48 -7.21
C GLY A 309 -4.49 0.42 -6.26
N GLN A 310 -3.23 0.00 -6.45
CA GLN A 310 -2.52 -0.85 -5.48
C GLN A 310 -1.92 -0.09 -4.28
N ASN A 311 -1.60 1.20 -4.38
CA ASN A 311 -0.98 1.97 -3.30
C ASN A 311 -1.98 2.86 -2.54
N VAL A 312 -3.18 3.04 -3.10
CA VAL A 312 -4.30 3.75 -2.46
C VAL A 312 -5.34 2.75 -1.97
N LEU A 313 -5.75 2.88 -0.71
CA LEU A 313 -6.82 2.12 -0.09
C LEU A 313 -7.88 3.09 0.42
N LEU A 314 -9.12 2.64 0.46
CA LEU A 314 -10.22 3.33 1.12
C LEU A 314 -10.38 2.73 2.51
N GLU A 315 -10.45 3.59 3.52
CA GLU A 315 -10.84 3.20 4.86
C GLU A 315 -12.34 3.49 5.01
N ILE A 316 -13.13 2.43 5.23
CA ILE A 316 -14.60 2.50 5.31
C ILE A 316 -15.10 2.07 6.70
N ASP A 317 -16.21 2.65 7.12
CA ASP A 317 -16.93 2.21 8.32
C ASP A 317 -17.85 1.01 8.07
N GLU A 318 -18.59 0.59 9.09
CA GLU A 318 -19.54 -0.53 9.02
C GLU A 318 -20.71 -0.28 8.05
N ALA A 319 -21.06 0.98 7.79
CA ALA A 319 -22.10 1.38 6.85
C ALA A 319 -21.56 1.47 5.40
N GLY A 320 -20.27 1.26 5.20
CA GLY A 320 -19.62 1.39 3.89
C GLY A 320 -19.28 2.83 3.50
N ALA A 321 -19.40 3.80 4.42
CA ALA A 321 -19.03 5.18 4.14
C ALA A 321 -17.52 5.37 4.20
N VAL A 322 -16.95 6.00 3.17
CA VAL A 322 -15.52 6.29 3.06
C VAL A 322 -15.14 7.39 4.03
N GLN A 323 -14.27 7.05 4.98
CA GLN A 323 -13.82 7.95 6.02
C GLN A 323 -12.58 8.74 5.57
N ARG A 324 -11.65 8.07 4.88
CA ARG A 324 -10.40 8.64 4.38
C ARG A 324 -9.70 7.70 3.40
N LEU A 325 -8.69 8.23 2.73
CA LEU A 325 -7.77 7.43 1.93
C LEU A 325 -6.54 7.04 2.74
N VAL A 326 -6.11 5.80 2.57
CA VAL A 326 -4.93 5.21 3.20
C VAL A 326 -3.91 4.91 2.12
N HIS A 327 -2.74 5.54 2.19
CA HIS A 327 -1.62 5.30 1.28
C HIS A 327 -0.69 4.21 1.81
N ARG A 328 0.03 3.53 0.92
CA ARG A 328 1.11 2.59 1.28
C ARG A 328 2.16 2.57 0.18
N ASP A 329 3.29 1.91 0.44
CA ASP A 329 4.43 1.91 -0.48
C ASP A 329 4.88 3.36 -0.77
N LEU A 330 5.23 4.08 0.31
CA LEU A 330 5.49 5.53 0.28
C LEU A 330 6.81 5.91 -0.38
N SER A 331 7.74 4.96 -0.46
CA SER A 331 9.02 5.11 -1.15
C SER A 331 8.99 4.30 -2.45
N VAL A 332 8.94 5.01 -3.58
CA VAL A 332 9.11 4.40 -4.90
C VAL A 332 10.10 5.19 -5.73
#